data_AF-G2QK12-F1
#
_entry.id   AF-G2QK12-F1
#
_cell.length_a   1.000
_cell.length_b   1.000
_cell.length_c   1.000
_cell.angle_alpha   90.00
_cell.angle_beta   90.00
_cell.angle_gamma   90.00
#
_symmetry.space_group_name_H-M   'P 1'
#
loop_
_entity.id
_entity.type
_entity.pdbx_description
1 polymer ?
#
loop_
_entity_poly.entity_id
_entity_poly.type
_entity_poly.pdbx_seq_one_letter_code
_entity_poly.pdbx_strand_id
1 'polypeptide(L)' 'MKLTVATVLTLAAVALAYPAVDKSAPAKRQNAGDQIDVSVPSMTDASGNVVPFNAQNVHKDATAKGI' A
#
# COMPACT_ATOMS: atom_id res chain seq x y z
N MET A 1 -36.62 -22.94 -14.78
CA MET A 1 -36.64 -22.68 -13.31
C MET A 1 -35.31 -22.96 -12.63
N LYS A 2 -34.66 -24.12 -12.83
CA LYS A 2 -33.37 -24.46 -12.19
C LYS A 2 -32.23 -23.49 -12.54
N LEU A 3 -32.10 -23.11 -13.82
CA LEU A 3 -31.08 -22.17 -14.28
C LEU A 3 -31.27 -20.77 -13.66
N THR A 4 -32.52 -20.31 -13.58
CA THR A 4 -32.88 -18.99 -13.03
C THR A 4 -32.55 -18.89 -11.54
N VAL A 5 -32.79 -19.97 -10.79
CA VAL A 5 -32.44 -20.04 -9.36
C VAL A 5 -30.91 -20.04 -9.19
N ALA A 6 -30.19 -20.78 -10.01
CA ALA A 6 -28.72 -20.79 -9.99
C ALA A 6 -28.13 -19.40 -10.27
N THR A 7 -28.67 -18.67 -11.27
CA THR A 7 -28.20 -17.32 -11.60
C THR A 7 -28.47 -16.28 -10.52
N VAL A 8 -29.58 -16.40 -9.79
CA VAL A 8 -29.89 -15.49 -8.68
C VAL A 8 -28.99 -15.79 -7.48
N LEU A 9 -28.73 -17.07 -7.21
CA LEU A 9 -27.87 -17.49 -6.11
C LEU A 9 -26.39 -17.11 -6.35
N THR A 10 -25.89 -17.26 -7.57
CA THR A 10 -24.53 -16.82 -7.92
C THR A 10 -24.37 -15.31 -7.81
N LEU A 11 -25.39 -14.54 -8.22
CA LEU A 11 -25.36 -13.08 -8.09
C LEU A 11 -25.34 -12.64 -6.61
N ALA A 12 -26.15 -13.29 -5.75
CA ALA A 12 -26.14 -13.03 -4.32
C ALA A 12 -24.81 -13.40 -3.65
N ALA A 13 -24.20 -14.52 -4.04
CA ALA A 13 -22.90 -14.95 -3.53
C ALA A 13 -21.78 -13.95 -3.88
N VAL A 14 -21.77 -13.42 -5.11
CA VAL A 14 -20.80 -12.38 -5.52
C VAL A 14 -21.00 -11.08 -4.75
N ALA A 15 -22.25 -10.68 -4.47
CA ALA A 15 -22.53 -9.49 -3.68
C ALA A 15 -22.07 -9.61 -2.22
N LEU A 16 -22.19 -10.80 -1.62
CA LEU A 16 -21.75 -11.07 -0.25
C LEU A 16 -20.23 -11.32 -0.13
N ALA A 17 -19.63 -11.91 -1.17
CA ALA A 17 -18.19 -12.13 -1.24
C ALA A 17 -17.42 -10.92 -1.76
N TYR A 18 -18.11 -9.90 -2.28
CA TYR A 18 -17.46 -8.64 -2.62
C TYR A 18 -16.92 -8.08 -1.31
N PRO A 19 -15.59 -7.97 -1.15
CA PRO A 19 -15.05 -7.37 0.05
C PRO A 19 -15.70 -5.99 0.15
N ALA A 20 -16.18 -5.63 1.35
CA ALA A 20 -16.50 -4.26 1.67
C ALA A 20 -15.19 -3.46 1.73
N VAL A 21 -14.46 -3.43 0.61
CA VAL A 21 -13.52 -2.36 0.33
C VAL A 21 -14.44 -1.17 0.18
N ASP A 22 -14.47 -0.40 1.26
CA ASP A 22 -14.89 0.98 1.23
C ASP A 22 -14.43 1.55 -0.12
N LYS A 23 -15.35 2.08 -0.94
CA LYS A 23 -14.95 2.71 -2.21
C LYS A 23 -14.02 3.90 -1.94
N SER A 24 -13.95 4.32 -0.68
CA SER A 24 -13.02 5.29 -0.12
C SER A 24 -11.87 4.67 0.66
N ALA A 25 -11.70 3.34 0.71
CA ALA A 25 -10.48 2.71 1.17
C ALA A 25 -9.39 3.22 0.23
N PRO A 26 -8.57 4.18 0.67
CA PRO A 26 -7.49 4.67 -0.19
C PRO A 26 -6.68 3.42 -0.46
N ALA A 27 -6.41 3.10 -1.74
CA ALA A 27 -5.37 2.13 -2.08
C ALA A 27 -4.21 2.44 -1.16
N LYS A 28 -3.95 1.57 -0.16
CA LYS A 28 -3.37 1.93 1.15
C LYS A 28 -2.21 2.88 0.91
N ARG A 29 -2.50 4.19 0.88
CA ARG A 29 -1.47 5.20 0.74
C ARG A 29 -0.82 5.05 2.08
N GLN A 30 0.37 4.45 2.11
CA GLN A 30 1.17 4.44 3.32
C GLN A 30 1.06 5.86 3.84
N ASN A 31 0.47 5.96 5.03
CA ASN A 31 0.04 7.22 5.60
C ASN A 31 1.32 8.01 5.83
N ALA A 32 1.77 8.71 4.80
CA ALA A 32 2.88 9.62 4.85
C ALA A 32 2.29 10.79 5.62
N GLY A 33 2.41 10.72 6.95
CA GLY A 33 2.00 11.80 7.85
C GLY A 33 2.68 13.13 7.48
N ASP A 34 3.74 13.03 6.68
CA ASP A 34 4.39 14.11 5.97
C ASP A 34 4.04 14.08 4.48
N GLN A 35 3.81 15.25 3.90
CA GLN A 35 3.67 15.43 2.46
C GLN A 35 5.03 15.14 1.80
N ILE A 36 5.35 13.86 1.60
CA ILE A 36 6.62 13.43 1.00
C ILE A 36 6.58 13.83 -0.46
N ASP A 37 7.46 14.77 -0.81
CA ASP A 37 7.66 15.21 -2.17
C ASP A 37 8.02 14.02 -3.06
N VAL A 38 7.22 13.79 -4.10
CA VAL A 38 7.39 12.70 -5.07
C VAL A 38 8.65 12.83 -5.92
N SER A 39 9.29 14.02 -5.90
CA SER A 39 10.59 14.24 -6.55
C SER A 39 11.77 13.72 -5.72
N VAL A 40 11.54 13.35 -4.44
CA VAL A 40 12.57 12.90 -3.51
C VAL A 40 12.48 11.38 -3.31
N PRO A 41 13.61 10.65 -3.37
CA PRO A 41 13.61 9.22 -3.04
C PRO A 41 13.04 8.97 -1.64
N SER A 42 12.30 7.88 -1.47
CA SER A 42 11.67 7.50 -0.19
C SER A 42 11.99 6.06 0.19
N MET A 43 11.82 5.73 1.47
CA MET A 43 12.04 4.40 2.04
C MET A 43 10.92 4.03 3.02
N THR A 44 10.81 2.75 3.37
CA THR A 44 9.86 2.27 4.39
C THR A 44 10.57 2.13 5.75
N ASP A 45 9.98 2.69 6.80
CA ASP A 45 10.48 2.56 8.18
C ASP A 45 10.12 1.21 8.82
N ALA A 46 10.62 0.95 10.03
CA ALA A 46 10.35 -0.29 10.77
C ALA A 46 8.87 -0.50 11.13
N SER A 47 8.07 0.56 11.10
CA SER A 47 6.64 0.57 11.39
C SER A 47 5.78 0.44 10.13
N GLY A 48 6.40 0.41 8.94
CA GLY A 48 5.72 0.30 7.65
C GLY A 48 5.28 1.62 7.02
N ASN A 49 5.70 2.78 7.56
CA ASN A 49 5.41 4.09 6.99
C ASN A 49 6.42 4.46 5.89
N VAL A 50 5.98 5.26 4.92
CA VAL A 50 6.90 5.89 3.95
C VAL A 50 7.52 7.11 4.60
N VAL A 51 8.84 7.19 4.54
CA VAL A 51 9.63 8.33 5.01
C VAL A 51 10.59 8.78 3.91
N PRO A 52 11.02 10.06 3.86
CA PRO A 52 12.05 10.50 2.93
C PRO A 52 13.34 9.72 3.12
N PHE A 53 14.04 9.39 2.03
CA PHE A 53 15.32 8.70 2.09
C PHE A 53 16.39 9.61 2.70
N ASN A 54 16.99 9.20 3.82
CA ASN A 54 18.10 9.91 4.42
C ASN A 54 19.44 9.23 4.10
N ALA A 55 20.14 9.76 3.10
CA ALA A 55 21.45 9.27 2.67
C ALA A 55 22.56 9.37 3.76
N GLN A 56 22.37 10.17 4.81
CA GLN A 56 23.32 10.28 5.93
C GLN A 56 23.27 9.05 6.85
N ASN A 57 22.13 8.37 6.91
CA ASN A 57 21.91 7.21 7.77
C ASN A 57 22.14 5.88 7.05
N VAL A 58 22.62 5.92 5.81
CA VAL A 58 22.95 4.73 5.03
C VAL A 58 24.44 4.46 5.17
N HIS A 59 24.81 3.18 5.25
CA HIS A 59 26.20 2.77 5.23
C HIS A 59 26.88 3.24 3.93
N LYS A 60 27.85 4.15 4.06
CA LYS A 60 28.67 4.62 2.95
C LYS A 60 30.02 3.94 3.03
N ASP A 61 30.23 2.92 2.20
CA ASP A 61 31.46 2.14 2.20
C ASP A 61 32.71 3.02 2.03
N ALA A 62 32.65 4.04 1.14
CA ALA A 62 33.74 4.99 0.96
C ALA A 62 34.04 5.83 2.22
N THR A 63 33.01 6.38 2.87
CA THR A 63 33.17 7.14 4.13
C THR A 63 33.63 6.24 5.28
N ALA A 64 33.13 5.00 5.35
CA ALA A 64 33.54 4.02 6.35
C ALA A 64 35.00 3.56 6.17
N LYS A 65 35.48 3.54 4.92
CA LYS A 65 36.86 3.20 4.55
C LYS A 65 37.81 4.40 4.53
N GLY A 66 37.31 5.62 4.77
CA GLY A 66 38.13 6.84 4.85
C GLY A 66 38.83 7.22 3.53
N ILE A 67 38.20 6.87 2.40
CA ILE A 67 38.70 7.13 1.03
C ILE A 67 37.87 8.19 0.32
#